data_AF-A0A7V9LAE7-F1
#
_entry.id   AF-A0A7V9LAE7-F1
#
_cell.length_a   1.000
_cell.length_b   1.000
_cell.length_c   1.000
_cell.angle_alpha   90.00
_cell.angle_beta   90.00
_cell.angle_gamma   90.00
#
_symmetry.space_group_name_H-M   'P 1'
#
loop_
_entity.id
_entity.type
_entity.pdbx_description
1 polymer ?
#
loop_
_entity_poly.entity_id
_entity_poly.type
_entity_poly.pdbx_seq_one_letter_code
_entity_poly.pdbx_strand_id
1 'polypeptide(L)'
;MQPVARPLGLVLVPPAQLTASYSALSYIRGAVVSPVCISAAVFASCVGVGLAGVVGALGAFFVVAVLVAASTRYGFVRRHLDREAQTRLRCARESRRVRLLRPAGPVRIQQYLELRSLVEETERTDPPESARFELQELLEHFSMLANTHQRCLDALRLAGSHDLPASLPIDPKRSKRRREIQARRMRHREACLARIERLAEEIEAVDELIRLIAQRIACPTEDIDMDREVDRRLNELDELDDALLQLSA
;
A
#
# COMPACT_ATOMS: atom_id res chain seq x y z
N MET A 1 35.62 -3.56 25.06
CA MET A 1 35.45 -3.42 23.59
C MET A 1 34.24 -2.53 23.35
N GLN A 2 34.48 -1.32 22.84
CA GLN A 2 33.44 -0.31 22.60
C GLN A 2 32.86 -0.48 21.18
N PRO A 3 31.53 -0.49 20.99
CA PRO A 3 30.96 -0.50 19.66
C PRO A 3 31.05 0.90 19.02
N VAL A 4 31.64 0.92 17.82
CA VAL A 4 31.82 2.07 16.95
C VAL A 4 30.47 2.52 16.39
N ALA A 5 30.09 3.77 16.66
CA ALA A 5 28.93 4.42 16.10
C ALA A 5 29.12 4.66 14.58
N ARG A 6 28.17 4.18 13.76
CA ARG A 6 28.10 4.49 12.32
C ARG A 6 27.27 5.76 12.10
N PRO A 7 27.68 6.68 11.21
CA PRO A 7 26.91 7.89 10.94
C PRO A 7 25.67 7.58 10.10
N LEU A 8 24.53 8.13 10.54
CA LEU A 8 23.26 8.11 9.82
C LEU A 8 23.41 8.95 8.53
N GLY A 9 23.39 8.27 7.39
CA GLY A 9 23.25 8.90 6.08
C GLY A 9 21.89 9.56 5.96
N LEU A 10 21.87 10.88 5.92
CA LEU A 10 20.69 11.70 5.74
C LEU A 10 20.22 11.57 4.29
N VAL A 11 19.26 10.67 4.04
CA VAL A 11 18.61 10.52 2.73
C VAL A 11 17.63 11.67 2.56
N LEU A 12 18.01 12.65 1.74
CA LEU A 12 17.14 13.73 1.28
C LEU A 12 16.07 13.13 0.36
N VAL A 13 14.88 12.87 0.90
CA VAL A 13 13.71 12.46 0.11
C VAL A 13 13.07 13.74 -0.43
N PRO A 14 13.01 13.97 -1.75
CA PRO A 14 12.34 15.15 -2.30
C PRO A 14 10.83 15.09 -1.99
N PRO A 15 10.17 16.23 -1.73
CA PRO A 15 8.74 16.24 -1.46
C PRO A 15 7.97 15.80 -2.70
N ALA A 16 7.27 14.67 -2.59
CA ALA A 16 6.33 14.23 -3.60
C ALA A 16 5.16 15.22 -3.62
N GLN A 17 5.06 15.97 -4.72
CA GLN A 17 3.92 16.84 -5.00
C GLN A 17 2.64 16.01 -5.02
N LEU A 18 1.84 16.19 -3.97
CA LEU A 18 0.47 15.74 -3.87
C LEU A 18 -0.40 16.62 -4.78
N THR A 19 -1.02 15.99 -5.77
CA THR A 19 -2.33 16.25 -6.41
C THR A 19 -2.24 16.00 -7.91
N ALA A 20 -2.45 14.75 -8.32
CA ALA A 20 -2.65 14.40 -9.71
C ALA A 20 -4.08 13.87 -9.89
N SER A 21 -4.97 14.77 -10.28
CA SER A 21 -6.22 14.45 -10.96
C SER A 21 -5.83 13.83 -12.30
N TYR A 22 -5.88 12.50 -12.38
CA TYR A 22 -5.43 11.73 -13.54
C TYR A 22 -6.39 11.92 -14.73
N SER A 23 -6.12 12.92 -15.56
CA SER A 23 -6.68 13.01 -16.92
C SER A 23 -5.69 12.42 -17.93
N ALA A 24 -6.22 11.85 -19.02
CA ALA A 24 -5.47 11.24 -20.13
C ALA A 24 -4.36 12.13 -20.73
N LEU A 25 -4.40 13.44 -20.46
CA LEU A 25 -3.37 14.41 -20.84
C LEU A 25 -2.03 14.21 -20.11
N SER A 26 -2.03 13.67 -18.89
CA SER A 26 -0.79 13.35 -18.15
C SER A 26 -0.01 12.18 -18.76
N TYR A 27 -0.71 11.22 -19.36
CA TYR A 27 -0.12 10.07 -20.05
C TYR A 27 0.64 10.50 -21.31
N ILE A 28 0.09 11.46 -22.05
CA ILE A 28 0.73 12.05 -23.22
C ILE A 28 1.95 12.88 -22.79
N ARG A 29 1.88 13.63 -21.69
CA ARG A 29 3.05 14.36 -21.16
C ARG A 29 4.19 13.41 -20.72
N GLY A 30 3.88 12.27 -20.11
CA GLY A 30 4.89 11.29 -19.70
C GLY A 30 5.55 10.54 -20.87
N ALA A 31 4.80 10.21 -21.93
CA ALA A 31 5.33 9.54 -23.12
C ALA A 31 6.09 10.49 -24.06
N VAL A 32 5.77 11.79 -24.06
CA VAL A 32 6.42 12.80 -24.91
C VAL A 32 7.75 13.30 -24.31
N VAL A 33 7.96 13.13 -22.99
CA VAL A 33 9.23 13.44 -22.31
C VAL A 33 10.11 12.18 -22.24
N SER A 34 10.17 11.40 -23.32
CA SER A 34 11.29 10.46 -23.47
C SER A 34 12.55 11.29 -23.77
N PRO A 35 13.71 10.97 -23.17
CA PRO A 35 14.96 11.68 -23.47
C PRO A 35 15.30 11.64 -24.96
N VAL A 36 14.83 10.61 -25.68
CA VAL A 36 14.96 10.46 -27.14
C VAL A 36 14.13 11.50 -27.90
N CYS A 37 12.90 11.79 -27.46
CA CYS A 37 12.05 12.83 -28.06
C CYS A 37 12.61 14.22 -27.79
N ILE A 38 13.15 14.46 -26.59
CA ILE A 38 13.81 15.73 -26.24
C ILE A 38 15.08 15.90 -27.06
N SER A 39 15.92 14.86 -27.17
CA SER A 39 17.12 14.92 -28.01
C SER A 39 16.78 15.11 -29.48
N ALA A 40 15.73 14.46 -30.00
CA ALA A 40 15.28 14.63 -31.37
C ALA A 40 14.72 16.02 -31.63
N ALA A 41 13.94 16.59 -30.71
CA ALA A 41 13.42 17.95 -30.79
C ALA A 41 14.54 18.99 -30.72
N VAL A 42 15.51 18.80 -29.82
CA VAL A 42 16.70 19.66 -29.71
C VAL A 42 17.54 19.55 -30.98
N PHE A 43 17.81 18.34 -31.47
CA PHE A 43 18.58 18.13 -32.70
C PHE A 43 17.88 18.73 -33.92
N ALA A 44 16.56 18.54 -34.05
CA ALA A 44 15.75 19.16 -35.10
C ALA A 44 15.75 20.69 -35.00
N SER A 45 15.72 21.25 -33.79
CA SER A 45 15.82 22.71 -33.58
C SER A 45 17.19 23.25 -33.97
N CYS A 46 18.28 22.54 -33.67
CA CYS A 46 19.64 22.93 -34.04
C CYS A 46 19.88 22.82 -35.55
N VAL A 47 19.33 21.79 -36.21
CA VAL A 47 19.42 21.62 -37.66
C VAL A 47 18.58 22.68 -38.40
N GLY A 48 17.42 23.07 -37.85
CA GLY A 48 16.54 24.10 -38.42
C GLY A 48 17.13 25.52 -38.41
N VAL A 49 18.02 25.84 -37.47
CA VAL A 49 18.69 27.15 -37.38
C VAL A 49 19.72 27.36 -38.51
N GLY A 50 20.23 26.29 -39.13
CA GLY A 50 21.32 26.38 -40.10
C GLY A 50 20.94 26.76 -41.53
N LEU A 51 19.70 26.53 -41.99
CA LEU A 51 19.41 26.60 -43.44
C LEU A 51 18.12 27.31 -43.91
N ALA A 52 17.02 27.42 -43.15
CA ALA A 52 15.79 28.12 -43.63
C ALA A 52 14.70 28.35 -42.55
N GLY A 53 15.02 29.00 -41.43
CA GLY A 53 14.04 29.63 -40.52
C GLY A 53 12.84 28.79 -40.03
N VAL A 54 11.74 29.47 -39.70
CA VAL A 54 10.48 28.94 -39.12
C VAL A 54 9.88 27.78 -39.93
N VAL A 55 10.08 27.78 -41.26
CA VAL A 55 9.54 26.76 -42.16
C VAL A 55 10.18 25.39 -41.88
N GLY A 56 11.50 25.35 -41.63
CA GLY A 56 12.19 24.12 -41.25
C GLY A 56 11.71 23.57 -39.91
N ALA A 57 11.46 24.44 -38.94
CA ALA A 57 10.92 24.05 -37.63
C ALA A 57 9.50 23.46 -37.73
N LEU A 58 8.62 24.08 -38.54
CA LEU A 58 7.28 23.56 -38.80
C LEU A 58 7.30 22.20 -39.51
N GLY A 59 8.19 22.04 -40.51
CA GLY A 59 8.38 20.77 -41.21
C GLY A 59 8.87 19.66 -40.28
N ALA A 60 9.87 19.94 -39.44
CA ALA A 60 10.36 18.98 -38.45
C ALA A 60 9.30 18.61 -37.41
N PHE A 61 8.55 19.59 -36.91
CA PHE A 61 7.43 19.33 -36.00
C PHE A 61 6.37 18.43 -36.65
N PHE A 62 6.02 18.68 -37.92
CA PHE A 62 5.07 17.86 -38.66
C PHE A 62 5.56 16.41 -38.83
N VAL A 63 6.83 16.21 -39.20
CA VAL A 63 7.43 14.88 -39.32
C VAL A 63 7.41 14.15 -37.98
N VAL A 64 7.77 14.80 -36.87
CA VAL A 64 7.68 14.21 -35.53
C VAL A 64 6.23 13.86 -35.19
N ALA A 65 5.28 14.75 -35.46
CA ALA A 65 3.86 14.49 -35.21
C ALA A 65 3.33 13.29 -36.01
N VAL A 66 3.71 13.15 -37.27
CA VAL A 66 3.37 12.00 -38.12
C VAL A 66 4.04 10.73 -37.60
N LEU A 67 5.31 10.80 -37.18
CA LEU A 67 6.03 9.65 -36.64
C LEU A 67 5.42 9.17 -35.31
N VAL A 68 4.96 10.11 -34.46
CA VAL A 68 4.21 9.82 -33.23
C VAL A 68 2.83 9.25 -33.55
N ALA A 69 2.13 9.79 -34.55
CA ALA A 69 0.84 9.26 -34.99
C ALA A 69 0.95 7.86 -35.61
N ALA A 70 2.07 7.59 -36.31
CA ALA A 70 2.35 6.29 -36.89
C ALA A 70 2.79 5.26 -35.83
N SER A 71 3.62 5.67 -34.86
CA SER A 71 4.08 4.80 -33.77
C SER A 71 2.97 4.46 -32.78
N THR A 72 2.02 5.37 -32.54
CA THR A 72 0.82 5.08 -31.72
C THR A 72 -0.11 4.05 -32.38
N ARG A 73 -0.08 3.90 -33.70
CA ARG A 73 -0.82 2.82 -34.42
C ARG A 73 -0.12 1.46 -34.37
N TYR A 74 1.15 1.40 -34.00
CA TYR A 74 1.84 0.13 -33.81
C TYR A 74 1.36 -0.54 -32.52
N GLY A 75 0.58 -1.61 -32.65
CA GLY A 75 0.09 -2.40 -31.52
C GLY A 75 1.20 -2.89 -30.59
N PHE A 76 2.44 -3.04 -31.08
CA PHE A 76 3.61 -3.37 -30.29
C PHE A 76 3.97 -2.26 -29.28
N VAL A 77 4.02 -1.00 -29.72
CA VAL A 77 4.33 0.16 -28.85
C VAL A 77 3.25 0.32 -27.80
N ARG A 78 1.97 0.17 -28.19
CA ARG A 78 0.85 0.23 -27.25
C ARG A 78 0.95 -0.83 -26.17
N ARG A 79 1.21 -2.10 -26.52
CA ARG A 79 1.42 -3.17 -25.55
C ARG A 79 2.60 -2.91 -24.62
N HIS A 80 3.69 -2.33 -25.12
CA HIS A 80 4.84 -1.95 -24.29
C HIS A 80 4.49 -0.83 -23.30
N LEU A 81 3.82 0.22 -23.77
CA LEU A 81 3.36 1.32 -22.91
C LEU A 81 2.36 0.83 -21.87
N ASP A 82 1.43 -0.04 -22.25
CA ASP A 82 0.45 -0.63 -21.33
C ASP A 82 1.14 -1.48 -20.25
N ARG A 83 2.16 -2.27 -20.62
CA ARG A 83 2.99 -3.02 -19.66
C ARG A 83 3.74 -2.09 -18.70
N GLU A 84 4.35 -1.01 -19.21
CA GLU A 84 5.02 -0.02 -18.36
C GLU A 84 4.04 0.72 -17.43
N ALA A 85 2.85 1.04 -17.92
CA ALA A 85 1.83 1.67 -17.10
C ALA A 85 1.40 0.73 -15.97
N GLN A 86 1.20 -0.55 -16.27
CA GLN A 86 0.87 -1.56 -15.27
C GLN A 86 1.97 -1.74 -14.23
N THR A 87 3.25 -1.81 -14.63
CA THR A 87 4.36 -1.92 -13.67
C THR A 87 4.47 -0.68 -12.79
N ARG A 88 4.29 0.53 -13.36
CA ARG A 88 4.28 1.78 -12.58
C ARG A 88 3.14 1.81 -11.57
N LEU A 89 1.94 1.37 -11.96
CA LEU A 89 0.80 1.28 -11.05
C LEU A 89 1.06 0.28 -9.92
N ARG A 90 1.65 -0.89 -10.21
CA ARG A 90 2.07 -1.88 -9.21
C ARG A 90 3.09 -1.29 -8.23
N CYS A 91 4.18 -0.73 -8.73
CA CYS A 91 5.21 -0.07 -7.91
C CYS A 91 4.63 1.07 -7.05
N ALA A 92 3.69 1.85 -7.60
CA ALA A 92 3.05 2.94 -6.87
C ALA A 92 2.22 2.39 -5.68
N ARG A 93 1.41 1.34 -5.90
CA ARG A 93 0.63 0.69 -4.84
C ARG A 93 1.54 0.10 -3.75
N GLU A 94 2.58 -0.61 -4.13
CA GLU A 94 3.55 -1.17 -3.19
C GLU A 94 4.24 -0.09 -2.37
N SER A 95 4.68 0.99 -3.02
CA SER A 95 5.31 2.11 -2.33
C SER A 95 4.36 2.77 -1.33
N ARG A 96 3.06 2.84 -1.64
CA ARG A 96 2.02 3.34 -0.75
C ARG A 96 1.85 2.41 0.46
N ARG A 97 1.73 1.09 0.25
CA ARG A 97 1.59 0.09 1.33
C ARG A 97 2.78 0.10 2.28
N VAL A 98 4.01 0.09 1.74
CA VAL A 98 5.23 0.16 2.56
C VAL A 98 5.32 1.48 3.34
N ARG A 99 4.92 2.61 2.74
CA ARG A 99 4.85 3.89 3.46
C ARG A 99 3.84 3.87 4.60
N LEU A 100 2.68 3.23 4.41
CA LEU A 100 1.66 3.07 5.45
C LEU A 100 2.15 2.18 6.60
N LEU A 101 2.99 1.18 6.32
CA LEU A 101 3.54 0.25 7.31
C LEU A 101 4.76 0.78 8.06
N ARG A 102 5.41 1.85 7.60
CA ARG A 102 6.58 2.44 8.29
C ARG A 102 6.38 2.68 9.79
N PRO A 103 5.24 3.23 10.26
CA PRO A 103 5.01 3.43 11.69
C PRO A 103 4.91 2.13 12.48
N ALA A 104 4.43 1.04 11.86
CA ALA A 104 4.21 -0.26 12.51
C ALA A 104 5.50 -1.02 12.87
N GLY A 105 6.65 -0.51 12.43
CA GLY A 105 7.97 -1.07 12.76
C GLY A 105 8.44 -2.18 11.81
N PRO A 106 9.68 -2.66 12.01
CA PRO A 106 10.34 -3.57 11.07
C PRO A 106 9.71 -4.96 11.02
N VAL A 107 9.15 -5.45 12.14
CA VAL A 107 8.52 -6.78 12.21
C VAL A 107 7.31 -6.86 11.27
N ARG A 108 6.42 -5.87 11.32
CA ARG A 108 5.24 -5.81 10.43
C ARG A 108 5.62 -5.63 8.97
N ILE A 109 6.71 -4.92 8.69
CA ILE A 109 7.25 -4.79 7.33
C ILE A 109 7.76 -6.14 6.82
N GLN A 110 8.46 -6.92 7.66
CA GLN A 110 8.93 -8.24 7.27
C GLN A 110 7.78 -9.19 6.97
N GLN A 111 6.77 -9.25 7.86
CA GLN A 111 5.55 -10.03 7.64
C GLN A 111 4.85 -9.66 6.32
N TYR A 112 4.72 -8.36 6.04
CA TYR A 112 4.16 -7.89 4.76
C TYR A 112 4.98 -8.36 3.56
N LEU A 113 6.32 -8.34 3.64
CA LEU A 113 7.18 -8.78 2.54
C LEU A 113 7.07 -10.30 2.30
N GLU A 114 6.92 -11.09 3.35
CA GLU A 114 6.65 -12.52 3.27
C GLU A 114 5.30 -12.78 2.58
N LEU A 115 4.22 -12.16 3.06
CA LEU A 115 2.88 -12.27 2.45
C LEU A 115 2.87 -11.81 1.00
N ARG A 116 3.54 -10.69 0.71
CA ARG A 116 3.71 -10.18 -0.66
C ARG A 116 4.36 -11.24 -1.56
N SER A 117 5.43 -11.89 -1.08
CA SER A 117 6.13 -12.91 -1.88
C SER A 117 5.23 -14.11 -2.20
N LEU A 118 4.40 -14.53 -1.25
CA LEU A 118 3.41 -15.60 -1.44
C LEU A 118 2.33 -15.21 -2.45
N VAL A 119 1.82 -13.98 -2.37
CA VAL A 119 0.84 -13.46 -3.34
C VAL A 119 1.45 -13.34 -4.73
N GLU A 120 2.69 -12.87 -4.86
CA GLU A 120 3.39 -12.80 -6.16
C GLU A 120 3.63 -14.18 -6.78
N GLU A 121 3.93 -15.19 -5.95
CA GLU A 121 4.07 -16.58 -6.39
C GLU A 121 2.72 -17.17 -6.81
N THR A 122 1.68 -16.91 -6.02
CA THR A 122 0.30 -17.30 -6.32
C THR A 122 -0.19 -16.69 -7.63
N GLU A 123 -0.03 -15.38 -7.82
CA GLU A 123 -0.38 -14.68 -9.08
C GLU A 123 0.38 -15.22 -10.29
N ARG A 124 1.60 -15.74 -10.09
CA ARG A 124 2.40 -16.33 -11.16
C ARG A 124 1.92 -17.73 -11.53
N THR A 125 1.52 -18.53 -10.54
CA THR A 125 1.08 -19.92 -10.71
C THR A 125 -0.37 -20.00 -11.19
N ASP A 126 -1.29 -19.33 -10.51
CA ASP A 126 -2.73 -19.31 -10.83
C ASP A 126 -3.29 -17.87 -10.77
N PRO A 127 -3.20 -17.10 -11.88
CA PRO A 127 -3.76 -15.75 -11.97
C PRO A 127 -5.28 -15.65 -11.73
N PRO A 128 -6.15 -16.52 -12.28
CA PRO A 128 -7.59 -16.41 -12.04
C PRO A 128 -7.95 -16.68 -10.57
N GLU A 129 -7.26 -17.59 -9.90
CA GLU A 129 -7.50 -17.84 -8.48
C GLU A 129 -7.08 -16.65 -7.61
N SER A 130 -5.91 -16.06 -7.87
CA SER A 130 -5.49 -14.83 -7.19
C SER A 130 -6.49 -13.68 -7.38
N ALA A 131 -7.12 -13.60 -8.57
CA ALA A 131 -8.13 -12.59 -8.86
C ALA A 131 -9.46 -12.89 -8.14
N ARG A 132 -9.83 -14.17 -8.02
CA ARG A 132 -11.04 -14.63 -7.33
C ARG A 132 -11.02 -14.30 -5.83
N PHE A 133 -9.87 -14.48 -5.18
CA PHE A 133 -9.71 -14.17 -3.75
C PHE A 133 -9.19 -12.76 -3.48
N GLU A 134 -9.07 -11.93 -4.53
CA GLU A 134 -8.66 -10.52 -4.41
C GLU A 134 -7.41 -10.32 -3.54
N LEU A 135 -6.40 -11.18 -3.69
CA LEU A 135 -5.22 -11.22 -2.79
C LEU A 135 -4.49 -9.87 -2.66
N GLN A 136 -4.54 -9.06 -3.71
CA GLN A 136 -4.00 -7.70 -3.70
C GLN A 136 -4.77 -6.77 -2.76
N GLU A 137 -6.09 -6.93 -2.65
CA GLU A 137 -6.95 -6.17 -1.74
C GLU A 137 -6.73 -6.61 -0.30
N LEU A 138 -6.58 -7.93 -0.06
CA LEU A 138 -6.20 -8.46 1.25
C LEU A 138 -4.86 -7.90 1.75
N LEU A 139 -3.84 -7.79 0.88
CA LEU A 139 -2.57 -7.14 1.25
C LEU A 139 -2.73 -5.64 1.57
N GLU A 140 -3.66 -4.95 0.91
CA GLU A 140 -3.97 -3.56 1.23
C GLU A 140 -4.67 -3.46 2.58
N HIS A 141 -5.66 -4.33 2.81
CA HIS A 141 -6.39 -4.44 4.08
C HIS A 141 -5.44 -4.74 5.25
N PHE A 142 -4.54 -5.73 5.12
CA PHE A 142 -3.48 -6.00 6.10
C PHE A 142 -2.67 -4.74 6.45
N SER A 143 -2.25 -3.97 5.43
CA SER A 143 -1.46 -2.75 5.66
C SER A 143 -2.24 -1.66 6.40
N MET A 144 -3.55 -1.57 6.18
CA MET A 144 -4.45 -0.65 6.88
C MET A 144 -4.68 -1.10 8.33
N LEU A 145 -4.95 -2.38 8.56
CA LEU A 145 -5.13 -2.95 9.90
C LEU A 145 -3.86 -2.78 10.73
N ALA A 146 -2.70 -3.14 10.20
CA ALA A 146 -1.42 -3.03 10.90
C ALA A 146 -1.08 -1.58 11.30
N ASN A 147 -1.36 -0.61 10.43
CA ASN A 147 -1.20 0.81 10.74
C ASN A 147 -2.19 1.27 11.82
N THR A 148 -3.45 0.82 11.74
CA THR A 148 -4.49 1.16 12.73
C THR A 148 -4.16 0.57 14.11
N HIS A 149 -3.75 -0.70 14.15
CA HIS A 149 -3.26 -1.39 15.34
C HIS A 149 -2.09 -0.62 15.98
N GLN A 150 -1.10 -0.20 15.18
CA GLN A 150 0.01 0.60 15.68
C GLN A 150 -0.44 1.96 16.25
N ARG A 151 -1.34 2.66 15.56
CA ARG A 151 -1.88 3.94 16.06
C ARG A 151 -2.61 3.77 17.39
N CYS A 152 -3.34 2.67 17.58
CA CYS A 152 -3.98 2.35 18.85
C CYS A 152 -2.95 2.10 19.96
N LEU A 153 -1.87 1.36 19.67
CA LEU A 153 -0.76 1.16 20.62
C LEU A 153 -0.09 2.48 20.99
N ASP A 154 0.17 3.36 20.02
CA ASP A 154 0.80 4.65 20.28
C ASP A 154 -0.12 5.60 21.05
N ALA A 155 -1.44 5.58 20.78
CA ALA A 155 -2.42 6.30 21.58
C ALA A 155 -2.44 5.81 23.04
N LEU A 156 -2.36 4.50 23.28
CA LEU A 156 -2.26 3.93 24.63
C LEU A 156 -0.95 4.29 25.34
N ARG A 157 0.16 4.36 24.61
CA ARG A 157 1.46 4.82 25.14
C ARG A 157 1.40 6.29 25.55
N LEU A 158 0.89 7.15 24.68
CA LEU A 158 0.74 8.60 24.93
C LEU A 158 -0.25 8.91 26.06
N ALA A 159 -1.26 8.06 26.25
CA ALA A 159 -2.20 8.18 27.35
C ALA A 159 -1.58 7.91 28.75
N GLY A 160 -0.28 7.54 28.82
CA GLY A 160 0.41 7.29 30.08
C GLY A 160 -0.09 6.03 30.77
N SER A 161 -0.34 4.95 30.02
CA SER A 161 -0.89 3.68 30.55
C SER A 161 -0.07 3.08 31.70
N HIS A 162 1.21 3.44 31.83
CA HIS A 162 2.10 3.07 32.94
C HIS A 162 1.81 3.84 34.25
N ASP A 163 1.20 5.03 34.18
CA ASP A 163 0.95 5.90 35.33
C ASP A 163 -0.46 5.74 35.92
N LEU A 164 -1.31 4.91 35.28
CA LEU A 164 -2.63 4.56 35.77
C LEU A 164 -2.54 3.20 36.47
N PRO A 165 -2.54 3.15 37.82
CA PRO A 165 -2.49 1.89 38.54
C PRO A 165 -3.69 1.03 38.14
N ALA A 166 -3.44 -0.24 37.80
CA ALA A 166 -4.45 -1.21 37.35
C ALA A 166 -5.63 -1.35 38.33
N SER A 167 -5.41 -0.99 39.60
CA SER A 167 -6.43 -0.91 40.63
C SER A 167 -6.02 0.14 41.66
N LEU A 168 -6.41 1.40 41.48
CA LEU A 168 -6.37 2.33 42.60
C LEU A 168 -7.49 1.93 43.57
N PRO A 169 -7.20 1.63 44.85
CA PRO A 169 -8.25 1.52 45.86
C PRO A 169 -9.08 2.79 45.78
N ILE A 170 -10.41 2.64 45.74
CA ILE A 170 -11.35 3.76 45.67
C ILE A 170 -11.18 4.56 46.95
N ASP A 171 -10.31 5.56 46.90
CA ASP A 171 -9.97 6.37 48.04
C ASP A 171 -11.23 7.20 48.38
N PRO A 172 -11.94 6.89 49.48
CA PRO A 172 -13.25 7.46 49.76
C PRO A 172 -13.18 8.96 50.07
N LYS A 173 -11.97 9.52 50.17
CA LYS A 173 -11.68 10.93 50.38
C LYS A 173 -11.55 11.75 49.07
N ARG A 174 -11.46 11.11 47.89
CA ARG A 174 -11.35 11.83 46.60
C ARG A 174 -12.68 12.48 46.18
N SER A 175 -12.62 13.64 45.53
CA SER A 175 -13.80 14.33 45.01
C SER A 175 -14.56 13.51 43.96
N LYS A 176 -15.90 13.59 43.95
CA LYS A 176 -16.78 12.85 43.02
C LYS A 176 -16.38 13.07 41.54
N ARG A 177 -16.09 14.32 41.16
CA ARG A 177 -15.63 14.68 39.81
C ARG A 177 -14.33 13.96 39.41
N ARG A 178 -13.36 13.86 40.32
CA ARG A 178 -12.10 13.14 40.04
C ARG A 178 -12.33 11.64 39.85
N ARG A 179 -13.22 11.03 40.64
CA ARG A 179 -13.59 9.61 40.47
C ARG A 179 -14.28 9.36 39.13
N GLU A 180 -15.20 10.22 38.72
CA GLU A 180 -15.88 10.11 37.42
C GLU A 180 -14.90 10.26 36.25
N ILE A 181 -13.97 11.22 36.29
CA ILE A 181 -12.92 11.37 35.28
C ILE A 181 -12.05 10.12 35.21
N GLN A 182 -11.64 9.59 36.36
CA GLN A 182 -10.83 8.38 36.43
C GLN A 182 -11.58 7.16 35.88
N ALA A 183 -12.86 6.97 36.24
CA ALA A 183 -13.69 5.89 35.72
C ALA A 183 -13.93 6.00 34.21
N ARG A 184 -14.04 7.22 33.66
CA ARG A 184 -14.11 7.44 32.20
C ARG A 184 -12.79 7.06 31.51
N ARG A 185 -11.64 7.42 32.10
CA ARG A 185 -10.32 7.05 31.57
C ARG A 185 -10.09 5.54 31.56
N MET A 186 -10.49 4.85 32.64
CA MET A 186 -10.39 3.38 32.72
C MET A 186 -11.25 2.70 31.66
N ARG A 187 -12.52 3.10 31.53
CA ARG A 187 -13.41 2.56 30.47
C ARG A 187 -12.87 2.80 29.06
N HIS A 188 -12.33 3.98 28.79
CA HIS A 188 -11.73 4.27 27.49
C HIS A 188 -10.49 3.42 27.21
N ARG A 189 -9.63 3.20 28.23
CA ARG A 189 -8.48 2.29 28.14
C ARG A 189 -8.91 0.86 27.85
N GLU A 190 -9.89 0.34 28.59
CA GLU A 190 -10.44 -1.01 28.39
C GLU A 190 -11.00 -1.17 26.96
N ALA A 191 -11.77 -0.20 26.48
CA ALA A 191 -12.28 -0.20 25.11
C ALA A 191 -11.16 -0.16 24.05
N CYS A 192 -10.09 0.60 24.29
CA CYS A 192 -8.91 0.62 23.41
C CYS A 192 -8.16 -0.72 23.41
N LEU A 193 -7.99 -1.36 24.56
CA LEU A 193 -7.35 -2.68 24.66
C LEU A 193 -8.16 -3.73 23.89
N ALA A 194 -9.48 -3.80 24.12
CA ALA A 194 -10.37 -4.71 23.41
C ALA A 194 -10.40 -4.44 21.88
N ARG A 195 -10.13 -3.21 21.45
CA ARG A 195 -9.99 -2.89 20.01
C ARG A 195 -8.65 -3.38 19.46
N ILE A 196 -7.56 -3.26 20.23
CA ILE A 196 -6.24 -3.73 19.82
C ILE A 196 -6.21 -5.24 19.67
N GLU A 197 -6.84 -5.96 20.61
CA GLU A 197 -6.97 -7.42 20.55
C GLU A 197 -7.72 -7.86 19.28
N ARG A 198 -8.89 -7.27 19.00
CA ARG A 198 -9.63 -7.54 17.75
C ARG A 198 -8.83 -7.25 16.49
N LEU A 199 -8.14 -6.10 16.44
CA LEU A 199 -7.27 -5.77 15.30
C LEU A 199 -6.10 -6.76 15.15
N ALA A 200 -5.59 -7.32 16.25
CA ALA A 200 -4.53 -8.32 16.20
C ALA A 200 -5.07 -9.65 15.63
N GLU A 201 -6.24 -10.09 16.08
CA GLU A 201 -6.95 -11.27 15.57
C GLU A 201 -7.25 -11.13 14.07
N GLU A 202 -7.77 -9.98 13.63
CA GLU A 202 -8.02 -9.71 12.20
C GLU A 202 -6.74 -9.75 11.36
N ILE A 203 -5.63 -9.19 11.87
CA ILE A 203 -4.33 -9.24 11.18
C ILE A 203 -3.85 -10.69 11.04
N GLU A 204 -4.02 -11.51 12.08
CA GLU A 204 -3.66 -12.93 12.06
C GLU A 204 -4.54 -13.72 11.09
N ALA A 205 -5.85 -13.47 11.06
CA ALA A 205 -6.79 -14.11 10.14
C ALA A 205 -6.43 -13.83 8.67
N VAL A 206 -6.06 -12.59 8.34
CA VAL A 206 -5.64 -12.23 6.97
C VAL A 206 -4.30 -12.88 6.60
N ASP A 207 -3.34 -12.95 7.53
CA ASP A 207 -2.06 -13.65 7.30
C ASP A 207 -2.29 -15.15 7.05
N GLU A 208 -3.13 -15.78 7.87
CA GLU A 208 -3.48 -17.19 7.75
C GLU A 208 -4.20 -17.50 6.43
N LEU A 209 -5.20 -16.70 6.04
CA LEU A 209 -5.93 -16.88 4.79
C LEU A 209 -5.01 -16.82 3.57
N ILE A 210 -4.11 -15.82 3.50
CA ILE A 210 -3.15 -15.71 2.39
C ILE A 210 -2.24 -16.93 2.34
N ARG A 211 -1.78 -17.43 3.49
CA ARG A 211 -0.95 -18.64 3.57
C ARG A 211 -1.70 -19.89 3.13
N LEU A 212 -2.96 -20.06 3.53
CA LEU A 212 -3.79 -21.19 3.15
C LEU A 212 -4.03 -21.22 1.63
N ILE A 213 -4.35 -20.07 1.02
CA ILE A 213 -4.52 -19.97 -0.43
C ILE A 213 -3.21 -20.29 -1.16
N ALA A 214 -2.08 -19.77 -0.69
CA ALA A 214 -0.78 -20.08 -1.27
C ALA A 214 -0.43 -21.58 -1.15
N GLN A 215 -0.73 -22.21 -0.02
CA GLN A 215 -0.54 -23.65 0.19
C GLN A 215 -1.40 -24.50 -0.74
N ARG A 216 -2.68 -24.15 -0.89
CA ARG A 216 -3.61 -24.82 -1.82
C ARG A 216 -3.07 -24.82 -3.24
N ILE A 217 -2.60 -23.67 -3.71
CA ILE A 217 -2.08 -23.52 -5.08
C ILE A 217 -0.75 -24.26 -5.26
N ALA A 218 0.06 -24.36 -4.21
CA ALA A 218 1.29 -25.15 -4.24
C ALA A 218 1.02 -26.66 -4.26
N CYS A 219 -0.08 -27.14 -3.67
CA CYS A 219 -0.39 -28.55 -3.48
C CYS A 219 -1.82 -28.93 -3.92
N PRO A 220 -2.17 -28.84 -5.22
CA PRO A 220 -3.55 -28.98 -5.71
C PRO A 220 -4.16 -30.40 -5.62
N THR A 221 -3.48 -31.35 -4.98
CA THR A 221 -3.81 -32.79 -5.02
C THR A 221 -4.34 -33.35 -3.69
N GLU A 222 -4.37 -32.55 -2.62
CA GLU A 222 -4.84 -32.98 -1.29
C GLU A 222 -6.22 -32.38 -0.90
N ASP A 223 -6.91 -31.70 -1.83
CA ASP A 223 -7.89 -30.64 -1.57
C ASP A 223 -9.37 -31.06 -1.50
N ILE A 224 -9.82 -31.61 -0.37
CA ILE A 224 -11.25 -31.46 0.02
C ILE A 224 -11.35 -30.73 1.36
N ASP A 225 -10.42 -30.99 2.27
CA ASP A 225 -10.44 -30.39 3.60
C ASP A 225 -9.87 -28.95 3.59
N MET A 226 -8.92 -28.65 2.69
CA MET A 226 -8.39 -27.29 2.49
C MET A 226 -9.45 -26.33 1.93
N ASP A 227 -10.22 -26.77 0.94
CA ASP A 227 -11.29 -25.95 0.34
C ASP A 227 -12.35 -25.56 1.38
N ARG A 228 -12.72 -26.50 2.25
CA ARG A 228 -13.66 -26.25 3.36
C ARG A 228 -13.12 -25.26 4.38
N GLU A 229 -11.82 -25.33 4.69
CA GLU A 229 -11.20 -24.41 5.63
C GLU A 229 -11.09 -23.01 5.03
N VAL A 230 -10.73 -22.88 3.75
CA VAL A 230 -10.74 -21.58 3.04
C VAL A 230 -12.13 -20.96 3.05
N ASP A 231 -13.16 -21.73 2.69
CA ASP A 231 -14.55 -21.26 2.71
C ASP A 231 -15.01 -20.84 4.12
N ARG A 232 -14.61 -21.60 5.14
CA ARG A 232 -14.88 -21.26 6.54
C ARG A 232 -14.23 -19.93 6.93
N ARG A 233 -12.96 -19.72 6.60
CA ARG A 233 -12.22 -18.49 6.94
C ARG A 233 -12.74 -17.26 6.20
N LEU A 234 -13.18 -17.42 4.95
CA LEU A 234 -13.85 -16.35 4.23
C LEU A 234 -15.15 -15.91 4.92
N ASN A 235 -15.98 -16.86 5.34
CA ASN A 235 -17.21 -16.53 6.09
C ASN A 235 -16.90 -15.83 7.42
N GLU A 236 -15.85 -16.27 8.14
CA GLU A 236 -15.42 -15.62 9.39
C GLU A 236 -14.97 -14.17 9.16
N LEU A 237 -14.32 -13.86 8.04
CA LEU A 237 -13.92 -12.48 7.69
C LEU A 237 -15.12 -11.61 7.29
N ASP A 238 -16.05 -12.14 6.50
CA ASP A 238 -17.27 -11.42 6.11
C ASP A 238 -18.12 -11.03 7.33
N GLU A 239 -18.27 -11.95 8.30
CA GLU A 239 -18.97 -11.68 9.55
C GLU A 239 -18.30 -10.57 10.39
N LEU A 240 -16.96 -10.51 10.37
CA LEU A 240 -16.19 -9.48 11.08
C LEU A 240 -16.33 -8.10 10.42
N ASP A 241 -16.29 -8.04 9.10
CA ASP A 241 -16.47 -6.78 8.36
C ASP A 241 -17.88 -6.19 8.57
N ASP A 242 -18.92 -7.04 8.58
CA ASP A 242 -20.28 -6.62 8.92
C ASP A 242 -20.38 -6.07 10.35
N ALA A 243 -19.69 -6.70 11.31
CA ALA A 243 -19.65 -6.24 12.69
C ALA A 243 -18.91 -4.89 12.83
N LEU A 244 -17.82 -4.69 12.09
CA LEU A 244 -17.09 -3.43 12.05
C LEU A 244 -17.92 -2.30 11.44
N LEU A 245 -18.66 -2.57 10.36
CA LEU A 245 -19.57 -1.61 9.76
C LEU A 245 -20.64 -1.14 10.74
N GLN A 246 -21.26 -2.07 11.48
CA GLN A 246 -22.27 -1.75 12.50
C GLN A 246 -21.73 -0.92 13.67
N LEU A 247 -20.47 -1.11 14.05
CA LEU A 247 -19.83 -0.33 15.12
C LEU A 247 -19.35 1.05 14.65
N SER A 248 -19.22 1.24 13.34
CA SER A 248 -18.78 2.50 12.73
C SER A 248 -19.92 3.45 12.30
N ALA A 249 -21.14 2.92 12.19
CA ALA A 249 -22.38 3.66 11.91
C ALA A 249 -22.99 4.28 13.18
#